data_AF-A0A930QPF3-F1
#
_entry.id   AF-A0A930QPF3-F1
#
_cell.length_a   1.000
_cell.length_b   1.000
_cell.length_c   1.000
_cell.angle_alpha   90.00
_cell.angle_beta   90.00
_cell.angle_gamma   90.00
#
_symmetry.space_group_name_H-M   'P 1'
#
loop_
_entity.id
_entity.type
_entity.pdbx_description
1 polymer ?
#
loop_
_entity_poly.entity_id
_entity_poly.type
_entity_poly.pdbx_seq_one_letter_code
_entity_poly.pdbx_strand_id
1 'polypeptide(L)'
;VRESVRRYNSAAHAVWERVTPKKSRSIETKEYIKAPISFQYENGCLILWMNLVVSPAGSVKPIEVLSVMARDFALPVDPAEAYVTRTGLFAEGTALIDR
;
A
#
# COMPACT_ATOMS: atom_id res chain seq x y z
N VAL A 1 -12.64 -8.54 -2.10
CA VAL A 1 -11.16 -8.64 -1.94
C VAL A 1 -10.46 -9.04 -3.22
N ARG A 2 -10.57 -10.27 -3.73
CA ARG A 2 -9.84 -10.70 -4.95
C ARG A 2 -9.99 -9.72 -6.11
N GLU A 3 -11.22 -9.33 -6.41
CA GLU A 3 -11.51 -8.38 -7.49
C GLU A 3 -11.00 -6.97 -7.18
N SER A 4 -11.16 -6.48 -5.95
CA SER A 4 -10.61 -5.20 -5.48
C SER A 4 -9.09 -5.11 -5.68
N VAL A 5 -8.37 -6.16 -5.25
CA VAL A 5 -6.92 -6.27 -5.41
C VAL A 5 -6.52 -6.34 -6.88
N ARG A 6 -7.24 -7.15 -7.69
CA ARG A 6 -7.01 -7.24 -9.14
C ARG A 6 -7.16 -5.87 -9.80
N ARG A 7 -8.23 -5.14 -9.51
CA ARG A 7 -8.49 -3.81 -10.09
C ARG A 7 -7.41 -2.81 -9.69
N TYR A 8 -7.01 -2.75 -8.41
CA TYR A 8 -5.92 -1.88 -7.98
C TYR A 8 -4.61 -2.24 -8.69
N ASN A 9 -4.26 -3.53 -8.76
CA ASN A 9 -3.03 -3.99 -9.40
C ASN A 9 -2.99 -3.64 -10.89
N SER A 10 -4.12 -3.77 -11.60
CA SER A 10 -4.25 -3.46 -13.02
C SER A 10 -4.49 -1.97 -13.33
N ALA A 11 -4.81 -1.14 -12.35
CA ALA A 11 -5.05 0.28 -12.58
C ALA A 11 -3.76 1.02 -12.97
N ALA A 12 -3.86 1.88 -13.98
CA ALA A 12 -2.78 2.79 -14.36
C ALA A 12 -2.53 3.87 -13.30
N HIS A 13 -3.61 4.30 -12.63
CA HIS A 13 -3.60 5.38 -11.66
C HIS A 13 -4.38 5.00 -10.41
N ALA A 14 -3.87 5.41 -9.25
CA ALA A 14 -4.50 5.26 -7.95
C ALA A 14 -3.98 6.38 -7.04
N VAL A 15 -4.71 7.51 -6.96
CA VAL A 15 -4.20 8.73 -6.34
C VAL A 15 -4.73 8.90 -4.92
N TRP A 16 -3.84 9.06 -3.95
CA TRP A 16 -4.17 9.45 -2.59
C TRP A 16 -4.00 10.96 -2.37
N GLU A 17 -4.99 11.60 -1.74
CA GLU A 17 -4.92 13.01 -1.36
C GLU A 17 -4.54 13.12 0.11
N ARG A 18 -3.26 13.42 0.38
CA ARG A 18 -2.77 13.60 1.76
C ARG A 18 -3.01 15.04 2.19
N VAL A 19 -4.03 15.24 3.01
CA VAL A 19 -4.34 16.53 3.62
C VAL A 19 -3.76 16.62 5.03
N THR A 20 -3.04 17.69 5.30
CA THR A 20 -2.61 18.11 6.64
C THR A 20 -3.02 19.57 6.83
N PRO A 21 -3.11 20.08 8.07
CA PRO A 21 -3.45 21.50 8.28
C PRO A 21 -2.54 22.48 7.54
N LYS A 22 -1.28 22.09 7.27
CA LYS A 22 -0.27 22.95 6.62
C LYS A 22 -0.19 22.79 5.10
N LYS A 23 -0.56 21.63 4.56
CA LYS A 23 -0.39 21.31 3.13
C LYS A 23 -1.30 20.17 2.70
N SER A 24 -1.71 20.21 1.43
CA SER A 24 -2.25 19.07 0.70
C SER A 24 -1.24 18.58 -0.34
N ARG A 25 -1.22 17.28 -0.62
CA ARG A 25 -0.43 16.67 -1.68
C ARG A 25 -1.15 15.47 -2.28
N SER A 26 -1.25 15.44 -3.61
CA SER A 26 -1.60 14.25 -4.37
C SER A 26 -0.41 13.29 -4.44
N ILE A 27 -0.66 12.01 -4.22
CA ILE A 27 0.33 10.93 -4.26
C ILE A 27 -0.20 9.86 -5.21
N GLU A 28 0.45 9.68 -6.35
CA GLU A 28 0.19 8.53 -7.23
C GLU A 28 0.76 7.27 -6.55
N THR A 29 -0.10 6.46 -5.94
CA THR A 29 0.37 5.33 -5.12
C THR A 29 1.05 4.28 -5.98
N LYS A 30 0.71 4.19 -7.27
CA LYS A 30 1.28 3.22 -8.22
C LYS A 30 2.77 3.42 -8.44
N GLU A 31 3.29 4.65 -8.37
CA GLU A 31 4.73 4.94 -8.48
C GLU A 31 5.56 4.31 -7.36
N TYR A 32 4.93 4.01 -6.22
CA TYR A 32 5.58 3.45 -5.04
C TYR A 32 5.35 1.95 -4.87
N ILE A 33 4.62 1.28 -5.76
CA ILE A 33 4.39 -0.17 -5.70
C ILE A 33 5.41 -0.89 -6.58
N LYS A 34 6.36 -1.61 -5.98
CA LYS A 34 7.41 -2.36 -6.72
C LYS A 34 6.89 -3.64 -7.39
N ALA A 35 5.87 -4.26 -6.80
CA ALA A 35 5.30 -5.52 -7.28
C ALA A 35 3.81 -5.57 -6.97
N PRO A 36 3.01 -6.33 -7.73
CA PRO A 36 1.58 -6.48 -7.47
C PRO A 36 1.31 -6.88 -6.01
N ILE A 37 0.30 -6.24 -5.41
CA ILE A 37 -0.14 -6.57 -4.06
C ILE A 37 -0.72 -7.99 -4.09
N SER A 38 -0.22 -8.85 -3.21
CA SER A 38 -0.80 -10.17 -2.97
C SER A 38 -1.56 -10.18 -1.66
N PHE A 39 -2.44 -11.16 -1.49
CA PHE A 39 -3.24 -11.30 -0.28
C PHE A 39 -3.46 -12.77 0.05
N GLN A 40 -3.70 -13.03 1.34
CA GLN A 40 -4.11 -14.32 1.87
C GLN A 40 -5.15 -14.12 2.96
N TYR A 41 -5.96 -15.15 3.19
CA TYR A 41 -6.89 -15.20 4.31
C TYR A 41 -6.41 -16.28 5.28
N GLU A 42 -6.14 -15.88 6.52
CA GLU A 42 -5.65 -16.77 7.56
C GLU A 42 -6.35 -16.43 8.87
N ASN A 43 -6.94 -17.42 9.53
CA ASN A 43 -7.56 -17.28 10.87
C ASN A 43 -8.57 -16.13 10.98
N GLY A 44 -9.35 -15.89 9.92
CA GLY A 44 -10.33 -14.79 9.87
C GLY A 44 -9.73 -13.41 9.55
N CYS A 45 -8.42 -13.32 9.37
CA CYS A 45 -7.72 -12.08 9.01
C CYS A 45 -7.38 -12.06 7.52
N LEU A 46 -7.57 -10.89 6.90
CA LEU A 46 -7.03 -10.60 5.57
C LEU A 46 -5.62 -10.04 5.73
N ILE A 47 -4.63 -10.75 5.19
CA ILE A 47 -3.23 -10.31 5.16
C ILE A 47 -2.93 -9.83 3.75
N LEU A 48 -2.44 -8.59 3.63
CA LEU A 48 -1.95 -8.03 2.36
C LEU A 48 -0.43 -7.86 2.42
N TRP A 49 0.25 -8.26 1.35
CA TRP A 49 1.68 -8.08 1.17
C TRP A 49 1.95 -6.96 0.16
N MET A 50 2.74 -5.97 0.57
CA MET A 50 3.03 -4.78 -0.21
C MET A 50 4.54 -4.54 -0.28
N ASN A 51 5.08 -4.43 -1.50
CA ASN A 51 6.46 -4.03 -1.72
C ASN A 51 6.49 -2.53 -2.04
N LEU A 52 6.76 -1.70 -1.03
CA LEU A 52 6.77 -0.25 -1.18
C LEU A 52 8.18 0.27 -1.49
N VAL A 53 8.28 1.12 -2.50
CA VAL A 53 9.52 1.83 -2.88
C VAL A 53 9.61 3.13 -2.08
N VAL A 54 10.79 3.41 -1.54
CA VAL A 54 11.15 4.72 -1.01
C VAL A 54 12.12 5.36 -2.01
N SER A 55 11.83 6.60 -2.40
CA SER A 55 12.62 7.35 -3.38
C SER A 55 12.97 8.74 -2.84
N PRO A 56 13.92 9.46 -3.47
CA PRO A 56 14.17 10.86 -3.14
C PRO A 56 12.92 11.77 -3.29
N ALA A 57 12.00 11.44 -4.20
CA ALA A 57 10.74 12.16 -4.39
C ALA A 57 9.70 11.89 -3.27
N GLY A 58 9.96 10.88 -2.43
CA GLY A 58 9.17 10.55 -1.25
C GLY A 58 8.83 9.08 -1.12
N SER A 59 7.79 8.83 -0.33
CA SER A 59 7.26 7.51 -0.02
C SER A 59 5.75 7.57 0.24
N VAL A 60 5.11 6.41 0.13
CA VAL A 60 3.72 6.18 0.52
C VAL A 60 3.68 5.27 1.75
N LYS A 61 2.73 5.52 2.66
CA LYS A 61 2.48 4.63 3.80
C LYS A 61 1.52 3.50 3.38
N PRO A 62 1.64 2.28 3.94
CA PRO A 62 0.69 1.19 3.66
C PRO A 62 -0.77 1.58 3.86
N ILE A 63 -1.08 2.33 4.93
CA ILE A 63 -2.45 2.78 5.22
C ILE A 63 -3.04 3.69 4.14
N GLU A 64 -2.22 4.44 3.42
CA GLU A 64 -2.68 5.32 2.33
C GLU A 64 -3.01 4.51 1.08
N VAL A 65 -2.21 3.49 0.80
CA VAL A 65 -2.53 2.50 -0.24
C VAL A 65 -3.84 1.79 0.10
N LEU A 66 -3.99 1.33 1.35
CA LEU A 66 -5.24 0.70 1.82
C LEU A 66 -6.43 1.67 1.72
N SER A 67 -6.23 2.95 2.01
CA SER A 67 -7.27 3.97 1.91
C SER A 67 -7.75 4.16 0.48
N VAL A 68 -6.83 4.20 -0.50
CA VAL A 68 -7.17 4.22 -1.92
C VAL A 68 -7.86 2.93 -2.35
N MET A 69 -7.37 1.76 -1.92
CA MET A 69 -7.99 0.46 -2.23
C MET A 69 -9.42 0.35 -1.67
N ALA A 70 -9.67 0.83 -0.46
CA ALA A 70 -10.99 0.86 0.14
C ALA A 70 -11.92 1.84 -0.60
N ARG A 71 -11.45 3.08 -0.83
CA ARG A 71 -12.23 4.17 -1.45
C ARG A 71 -12.57 3.90 -2.92
N ASP A 72 -11.58 3.55 -3.74
CA ASP A 72 -11.71 3.55 -5.21
C ASP A 72 -11.88 2.15 -5.80
N PHE A 73 -11.42 1.13 -5.06
CA PHE A 73 -11.41 -0.26 -5.53
C PHE A 73 -12.33 -1.17 -4.72
N ALA A 74 -13.13 -0.60 -3.82
CA ALA A 74 -14.10 -1.31 -2.97
C ALA A 74 -13.47 -2.50 -2.24
N LEU A 75 -12.26 -2.33 -1.69
CA LEU A 75 -11.68 -3.30 -0.77
C LEU A 75 -12.47 -3.23 0.55
N PRO A 76 -13.12 -4.32 1.00
CA PRO A 76 -13.98 -4.31 2.19
C PRO A 76 -13.14 -4.39 3.47
N VAL A 77 -12.40 -3.33 3.78
CA VAL A 77 -11.58 -3.19 4.99
C VAL A 77 -11.76 -1.79 5.56
N ASP A 78 -11.51 -1.66 6.86
CA ASP A 78 -11.22 -0.36 7.46
C ASP A 78 -9.69 -0.16 7.52
N PRO A 79 -9.11 0.80 6.78
CA PRO A 79 -7.69 1.09 6.86
C PRO A 79 -7.20 1.47 8.26
N ALA A 80 -8.07 2.03 9.13
CA ALA A 80 -7.70 2.43 10.48
C ALA A 80 -7.45 1.23 11.42
N GLU A 81 -8.10 0.11 11.14
CA GLU A 81 -7.97 -1.16 11.90
C GLU A 81 -6.79 -2.02 11.40
N ALA A 82 -6.03 -1.54 10.41
CA ALA A 82 -4.95 -2.32 9.82
C ALA A 82 -3.74 -2.44 10.76
N TYR A 83 -3.37 -3.67 11.10
CA TYR A 83 -2.08 -3.96 11.73
C TYR A 83 -0.96 -3.98 10.69
N VAL A 84 -0.04 -3.01 10.75
CA VAL A 84 1.02 -2.83 9.75
C VAL A 84 2.36 -3.29 10.32
N THR A 85 2.89 -4.39 9.77
CA THR A 85 4.23 -4.89 10.09
C THR A 85 5.16 -4.73 8.89
N ARG A 86 6.33 -4.11 9.11
CA ARG A 86 7.40 -4.11 8.12
C ARG A 86 8.21 -5.40 8.29
N THR A 87 8.15 -6.28 7.29
CA THR A 87 8.82 -7.60 7.30
C THR A 87 10.17 -7.61 6.58
N GLY A 88 10.56 -6.47 6.00
CA GLY A 88 11.86 -6.32 5.35
C GLY A 88 12.14 -4.87 4.98
N LEU A 89 13.42 -4.55 4.84
CA LEU A 89 13.93 -3.31 4.29
C LEU A 89 15.12 -3.69 3.40
N PHE A 90 15.12 -3.24 2.15
CA PHE A 90 16.12 -3.65 1.17
C PHE A 90 16.68 -2.45 0.42
N ALA A 91 17.99 -2.48 0.15
CA ALA A 91 18.66 -1.59 -0.79
C ALA A 91 19.50 -2.43 -1.75
N GLU A 92 19.32 -2.21 -3.06
CA GLU A 92 20.08 -2.92 -4.11
C GLU A 92 20.04 -4.46 -4.00
N GLY A 93 18.94 -5.00 -3.47
CA GLY A 93 18.77 -6.45 -3.26
C GLY A 93 19.28 -6.97 -1.91
N THR A 94 20.03 -6.15 -1.16
CA THR A 94 20.56 -6.49 0.17
C THR A 94 19.56 -6.11 1.25
N ALA A 95 19.31 -7.02 2.20
CA ALA A 95 18.51 -6.74 3.38
C ALA A 95 19.28 -5.79 4.32
N LEU A 96 18.60 -4.74 4.78
CA LEU A 96 19.14 -3.72 5.70
C LEU A 96 18.71 -3.93 7.16
N ILE A 97 17.83 -4.90 7.40
CA ILE A 97 17.39 -5.29 8.74
C ILE A 97 17.43 -6.82 8.84
N ASP A 98 17.82 -7.30 10.01
CA ASP A 98 17.70 -8.70 10.38
C ASP A 98 16.23 -9.07 10.56
N ARG A 99 15.90 -10.35 10.36
CA ARG A 99 14.54 -10.89 10.51
C ARG A 99 14.25 -11.34 11.94
#